data_AF-A0A8J5UK28-F1
#
_entry.id   AF-A0A8J5UK28-F1
#
_cell.length_a   1.000
_cell.length_b   1.000
_cell.length_c   1.000
_cell.angle_alpha   90.00
_cell.angle_beta   90.00
_cell.angle_gamma   90.00
#
_symmetry.space_group_name_H-M   'P 1'
#
loop_
_entity.id
_entity.type
_entity.pdbx_description
1 polymer ?
#
loop_
_entity_poly.entity_id
_entity_poly.type
_entity_poly.pdbx_seq_one_letter_code
_entity_poly.pdbx_strand_id
1 'polypeptide(L)'
;MPMQTDLKGISTTTTATTYVSNIKRLKTMTQSSVYDPAYTHRRKEIPKDEDRYHTNEPLSHIKRDEFKLPHKLNDELSFLPWYDDFQSSLQNCPQFKPFVVLDLLSLEGSTFDYRENVRRAHEECLLNPLINQYLNQALFQSLDPNLEYLVFQDKTFSENFESIKFHFHQVMNPFFFMSLESSLKFDIANVLQFLKDLDNLIKVYQFTFQKPTPDELKLNWIMNCLNTSYPEISREIQLNWEAINRDPILIRRILTKHANSRLKIRKLAMSD
;
A
#
# COMPACT_ATOMS: atom_id res chain seq x y z
N MET A 1 34.95 49.60 -23.04
CA MET A 1 35.10 50.25 -21.73
C MET A 1 34.53 49.34 -20.67
N PRO A 2 35.36 48.77 -19.79
CA PRO A 2 34.93 47.99 -18.63
C PRO A 2 34.80 48.90 -17.40
N MET A 3 33.91 48.58 -16.47
CA MET A 3 34.02 49.08 -15.09
C MET A 3 34.15 47.91 -14.14
N GLN A 4 35.38 47.75 -13.65
CA GLN A 4 35.71 47.14 -12.38
C GLN A 4 35.34 48.12 -11.26
N THR A 5 34.79 47.60 -10.17
CA THR A 5 35.01 48.16 -8.83
C THR A 5 35.37 47.02 -7.90
N ASP A 6 36.66 46.94 -7.59
CA ASP A 6 37.20 46.26 -6.41
C ASP A 6 36.96 47.13 -5.16
N LEU A 7 36.65 46.49 -4.03
CA LEU A 7 37.15 46.89 -2.71
C LEU A 7 37.07 45.71 -1.73
N LYS A 8 38.21 45.04 -1.60
CA LYS A 8 38.88 44.50 -0.39
C LYS A 8 38.04 44.27 0.89
N GLY A 9 38.02 43.00 1.32
CA GLY A 9 38.82 42.56 2.46
C GLY A 9 38.21 42.63 3.86
N ILE A 10 37.69 41.49 4.34
CA ILE A 10 37.87 41.04 5.74
C ILE A 10 38.23 39.55 5.71
N SER A 11 39.36 39.25 6.32
CA SER A 11 39.89 37.92 6.62
C SER A 11 39.40 37.47 7.99
N THR A 12 38.87 36.27 8.10
CA THR A 12 39.00 35.43 9.31
C THR A 12 38.97 33.94 8.94
N THR A 13 40.16 33.38 8.83
CA THR A 13 40.48 31.98 9.12
C THR A 13 40.00 31.60 10.52
N THR A 14 39.20 30.53 10.68
CA THR A 14 39.29 29.65 11.88
C THR A 14 38.69 28.26 11.64
N THR A 15 39.61 27.28 11.54
CA THR A 15 39.57 25.92 12.09
C THR A 15 38.44 24.94 11.74
N ALA A 16 38.79 24.05 10.81
CA ALA A 16 38.53 22.63 10.93
C ALA A 16 39.33 22.02 12.10
N THR A 17 38.69 21.70 13.23
CA THR A 17 39.18 20.71 14.22
C THR A 17 38.06 20.34 15.19
N THR A 18 38.02 19.08 15.64
CA THR A 18 37.18 18.51 16.73
C THR A 18 35.74 18.16 16.28
N TYR A 19 35.38 16.91 15.97
CA TYR A 19 35.25 15.79 16.90
C TYR A 19 35.32 14.45 16.14
N VAL A 20 36.52 13.86 16.05
CA VAL A 20 36.71 12.43 15.76
C VAL A 20 37.41 11.85 16.98
N SER A 21 36.65 11.56 18.04
CA SER A 21 37.20 10.99 19.27
C SER A 21 36.13 10.33 20.14
N ASN A 22 35.34 9.39 19.61
CA ASN A 22 34.51 8.52 20.46
C ASN A 22 34.44 7.04 20.03
N ILE A 23 35.34 6.57 19.16
CA ILE A 23 35.50 5.14 18.84
C ILE A 23 36.90 4.71 19.23
N LYS A 24 37.20 4.71 20.54
CA LYS A 24 38.40 4.06 21.12
C LYS A 24 38.34 3.92 22.66
N ARG A 25 37.15 3.68 23.22
CA ARG A 25 36.97 3.29 24.64
C ARG A 25 35.95 2.16 24.76
N LEU A 26 36.34 0.97 24.32
CA LEU A 26 35.67 -0.30 24.63
C LEU A 26 36.62 -1.44 24.24
N LYS A 27 37.73 -1.56 24.96
CA LYS A 27 38.64 -2.73 24.96
C LYS A 27 39.72 -2.50 26.01
N THR A 28 39.40 -2.83 27.26
CA THR A 28 40.34 -3.24 28.33
C THR A 28 39.58 -3.27 29.64
N MET A 29 39.04 -4.44 30.00
CA MET A 29 38.86 -4.86 31.40
C MET A 29 38.49 -6.34 31.40
N THR A 30 39.48 -7.16 31.09
CA THR A 30 39.49 -8.59 31.41
C THR A 30 40.96 -8.99 31.55
N GLN A 31 41.40 -9.14 32.80
CA GLN A 31 42.31 -10.17 33.31
C GLN A 31 42.94 -9.69 34.62
N SER A 32 42.50 -10.31 35.72
CA SER A 32 43.37 -10.65 36.83
C SER A 32 42.93 -12.01 37.38
N SER A 33 43.87 -12.95 37.24
CA SER A 33 44.02 -14.25 37.91
C SER A 33 44.05 -14.05 39.45
N VAL A 34 43.79 -14.98 40.38
CA VAL A 34 44.23 -16.37 40.58
C VAL A 34 43.35 -17.00 41.70
N TYR A 35 43.20 -18.33 41.69
CA TYR A 35 42.91 -19.29 42.80
C TYR A 35 41.63 -20.11 42.68
N ASP A 36 41.83 -21.37 42.28
CA ASP A 36 41.03 -22.56 42.62
C ASP A 36 41.71 -23.20 43.85
N PRO A 37 40.99 -23.81 44.83
CA PRO A 37 40.52 -25.17 44.58
C PRO A 37 39.21 -25.58 45.31
N ALA A 38 38.62 -26.67 44.81
CA ALA A 38 37.70 -27.60 45.49
C ALA A 38 36.20 -27.20 45.57
N TYR A 39 35.46 -27.44 44.48
CA TYR A 39 34.01 -27.64 44.54
C TYR A 39 33.65 -29.13 44.58
N THR A 40 33.61 -29.66 45.80
CA THR A 40 32.82 -30.86 46.14
C THR A 40 31.33 -30.58 45.97
N HIS A 41 30.62 -31.54 45.37
CA HIS A 41 29.16 -31.61 45.30
C HIS A 41 28.47 -31.26 46.62
N ARG A 42 27.65 -30.22 46.64
CA ARG A 42 26.50 -30.11 47.57
C ARG A 42 25.30 -29.52 46.83
N ARG A 43 24.27 -30.35 46.65
CA ARG A 43 22.90 -29.90 46.42
C ARG A 43 22.55 -28.87 47.50
N LYS A 44 22.29 -27.63 47.10
CA LYS A 44 21.56 -26.69 47.95
C LYS A 44 20.09 -26.89 47.65
N GLU A 45 19.41 -27.50 48.62
CA GLU A 45 17.95 -27.52 48.71
C GLU A 45 17.47 -26.07 48.77
N ILE A 46 16.52 -25.73 47.90
CA ILE A 46 15.86 -24.43 47.86
C ILE A 46 14.82 -24.43 48.98
N PRO A 47 14.81 -23.47 49.91
CA PRO A 47 13.74 -23.31 50.89
C PRO A 47 12.43 -22.98 50.18
N LYS A 48 11.38 -23.74 50.50
CA LYS A 48 9.98 -23.34 50.27
C LYS A 48 9.63 -22.28 51.31
N ASP A 49 9.24 -21.10 50.86
CA ASP A 49 8.21 -20.21 51.41
C ASP A 49 8.03 -19.06 50.39
N GLU A 50 6.87 -18.97 49.74
CA GLU A 50 5.83 -17.96 50.06
C GLU A 50 6.44 -16.55 50.02
N ASP A 51 6.41 -15.83 48.90
CA ASP A 51 5.21 -15.24 48.32
C ASP A 51 5.31 -15.17 46.78
N ARG A 52 4.47 -15.95 46.10
CA ARG A 52 4.13 -15.64 44.71
C ARG A 52 3.05 -14.58 44.76
N TYR A 53 3.42 -13.33 44.50
CA TYR A 53 2.51 -12.39 43.86
C TYR A 53 2.12 -12.99 42.50
N HIS A 54 1.10 -13.84 42.52
CA HIS A 54 0.30 -14.10 41.34
C HIS A 54 -0.40 -12.78 41.05
N THR A 55 0.18 -11.98 40.16
CA THR A 55 -0.62 -11.07 39.36
C THR A 55 -1.65 -11.95 38.65
N ASN A 56 -2.84 -12.02 39.24
CA ASN A 56 -4.05 -12.44 38.55
C ASN A 56 -4.40 -11.37 37.51
N GLU A 57 -3.47 -11.07 36.60
CA GLU A 57 -3.87 -10.53 35.33
C GLU A 57 -4.55 -11.68 34.61
N PRO A 58 -5.87 -11.62 34.37
CA PRO A 58 -6.43 -12.51 33.40
C PRO A 58 -5.63 -12.26 32.13
N LEU A 59 -4.94 -13.31 31.64
CA LEU A 59 -4.54 -13.45 30.25
C LEU A 59 -5.84 -13.40 29.44
N SER A 60 -6.37 -12.17 29.31
CA SER A 60 -7.42 -11.86 28.40
C SER A 60 -6.75 -12.05 27.05
N HIS A 61 -7.01 -13.21 26.47
CA HIS A 61 -7.07 -13.35 25.03
C HIS A 61 -8.17 -12.39 24.54
N ILE A 62 -7.92 -11.08 24.64
CA ILE A 62 -8.52 -10.12 23.75
C ILE A 62 -8.00 -10.59 22.41
N LYS A 63 -8.85 -11.29 21.66
CA LYS A 63 -8.75 -11.31 20.21
C LYS A 63 -8.84 -9.85 19.81
N ARG A 64 -7.72 -9.13 19.89
CA ARG A 64 -7.58 -7.86 19.21
C ARG A 64 -7.72 -8.27 17.77
N ASP A 65 -8.79 -7.84 17.13
CA ASP A 65 -8.87 -7.96 15.68
C ASP A 65 -7.59 -7.32 15.15
N GLU A 66 -6.69 -8.16 14.63
CA GLU A 66 -5.36 -7.74 14.21
C GLU A 66 -5.56 -6.88 12.97
N PHE A 67 -5.06 -5.65 13.01
CA PHE A 67 -4.97 -4.81 11.83
C PHE A 67 -4.09 -5.52 10.80
N LYS A 68 -4.69 -6.03 9.72
CA LYS A 68 -4.04 -6.86 8.72
C LYS A 68 -4.34 -6.38 7.32
N LEU A 69 -3.30 -6.22 6.52
CA LEU A 69 -3.37 -5.85 5.13
C LEU A 69 -3.03 -7.10 4.30
N PRO A 70 -4.03 -7.78 3.71
CA PRO A 70 -3.79 -9.02 2.98
C PRO A 70 -3.04 -8.80 1.66
N HIS A 71 -3.23 -7.68 0.99
CA HIS A 71 -2.48 -7.36 -0.23
C HIS A 71 -1.16 -6.65 0.10
N LYS A 72 -0.12 -6.95 -0.69
CA LYS A 72 1.12 -6.18 -0.72
C LYS A 72 1.03 -5.09 -1.77
N LEU A 73 1.58 -3.93 -1.43
CA LEU A 73 1.74 -2.79 -2.31
C LEU A 73 3.08 -2.89 -3.04
N ASN A 74 3.02 -3.11 -4.35
CA ASN A 74 4.18 -3.33 -5.21
C ASN A 74 4.25 -2.36 -6.41
N ASP A 75 3.11 -1.91 -6.90
CA ASP A 75 2.93 -1.06 -8.09
C ASP A 75 1.61 -0.26 -8.03
N GLU A 76 1.36 0.56 -9.05
CA GLU A 76 0.18 1.42 -9.17
C GLU A 76 -1.15 0.64 -9.15
N LEU A 77 -1.19 -0.56 -9.73
CA LEU A 77 -2.41 -1.36 -9.77
C LEU A 77 -2.69 -2.04 -8.43
N SER A 78 -1.65 -2.44 -7.71
CA SER A 78 -1.74 -3.05 -6.38
C SER A 78 -2.11 -2.05 -5.29
N PHE A 79 -1.87 -0.74 -5.52
CA PHE A 79 -2.27 0.32 -4.60
C PHE A 79 -3.78 0.35 -4.34
N LEU A 80 -4.60 0.15 -5.37
CA LEU A 80 -6.05 0.19 -5.26
C LEU A 80 -6.62 -0.88 -4.29
N PRO A 81 -6.36 -2.20 -4.49
CA PRO A 81 -6.81 -3.21 -3.53
C PRO A 81 -6.15 -3.08 -2.16
N TRP A 82 -4.88 -2.64 -2.09
CA TRP A 82 -4.22 -2.36 -0.81
C TRP A 82 -4.91 -1.22 -0.04
N TYR A 83 -5.38 -0.19 -0.74
CA TYR A 83 -6.13 0.92 -0.14
C TYR A 83 -7.52 0.47 0.34
N ASP A 84 -8.21 -0.36 -0.45
CA ASP A 84 -9.49 -0.95 -0.07
C ASP A 84 -9.35 -1.86 1.17
N ASP A 85 -8.25 -2.59 1.28
CA ASP A 85 -7.91 -3.39 2.47
C ASP A 85 -7.70 -2.51 3.70
N PHE A 86 -7.03 -1.37 3.55
CA PHE A 86 -6.86 -0.38 4.62
C PHE A 86 -8.21 0.11 5.14
N GLN A 87 -9.11 0.49 4.22
CA GLN A 87 -10.46 0.92 4.57
C GLN A 87 -11.23 -0.21 5.29
N SER A 88 -11.18 -1.43 4.75
CA SER A 88 -11.85 -2.60 5.33
C SER A 88 -11.30 -2.94 6.72
N SER A 89 -9.99 -2.86 6.90
CA SER A 89 -9.32 -3.09 8.18
C SER A 89 -9.70 -2.06 9.23
N LEU A 90 -9.83 -0.79 8.85
CA LEU A 90 -10.28 0.28 9.75
C LEU A 90 -11.76 0.18 10.13
N GLN A 91 -12.60 -0.41 9.26
CA GLN A 91 -13.98 -0.72 9.62
C GLN A 91 -14.03 -1.81 10.70
N ASN A 92 -13.18 -2.84 10.59
CA ASN A 92 -13.07 -3.91 11.57
C ASN A 92 -12.35 -3.48 12.86
N CYS A 93 -11.45 -2.51 12.76
CA CYS A 93 -10.64 -2.01 13.87
C CYS A 93 -10.85 -0.49 14.08
N PRO A 94 -12.04 -0.05 14.53
CA PRO A 94 -12.39 1.37 14.63
C PRO A 94 -11.48 2.17 15.57
N GLN A 95 -10.80 1.51 16.52
CA GLN A 95 -9.83 2.13 17.42
C GLN A 95 -8.65 2.80 16.70
N PHE A 96 -8.35 2.39 15.46
CA PHE A 96 -7.26 2.97 14.67
C PHE A 96 -7.71 4.14 13.79
N LYS A 97 -9.02 4.42 13.67
CA LYS A 97 -9.54 5.52 12.84
C LYS A 97 -8.93 6.90 13.16
N PRO A 98 -8.67 7.28 14.43
CA PRO A 98 -8.08 8.59 14.74
C PRO A 98 -6.68 8.80 14.15
N PHE A 99 -5.97 7.72 13.79
CA PHE A 99 -4.58 7.75 13.33
C PHE A 99 -4.45 7.86 11.80
N VAL A 100 -5.57 7.79 11.07
CA VAL A 100 -5.57 7.65 9.60
C VAL A 100 -6.54 8.63 8.97
N VAL A 101 -6.12 9.27 7.88
CA VAL A 101 -7.02 10.04 7.00
C VAL A 101 -7.30 9.22 5.75
N LEU A 102 -8.54 8.75 5.60
CA LEU A 102 -8.99 7.96 4.45
C LEU A 102 -9.43 8.80 3.25
N ASP A 103 -9.50 10.12 3.41
CA ASP A 103 -9.79 11.00 2.29
C ASP A 103 -8.63 10.94 1.28
N LEU A 104 -8.99 10.93 -0.01
CA LEU A 104 -8.03 11.10 -1.09
C LEU A 104 -7.68 12.59 -1.23
N LEU A 105 -6.48 12.88 -1.72
CA LEU A 105 -6.11 14.26 -2.06
C LEU A 105 -7.01 14.77 -3.18
N SER A 106 -7.68 15.91 -2.98
CA SER A 106 -8.49 16.52 -4.03
C SER A 106 -7.65 16.86 -5.26
N LEU A 107 -8.28 16.80 -6.44
CA LEU A 107 -7.66 17.19 -7.72
C LEU A 107 -7.23 18.67 -7.75
N GLU A 108 -7.90 19.52 -6.99
CA GLU A 108 -7.56 20.95 -6.83
C GLU A 108 -6.41 21.17 -5.83
N GLY A 109 -5.86 20.07 -5.28
CA GLY A 109 -4.84 20.08 -4.25
C GLY A 109 -5.41 19.92 -2.84
N SER A 110 -4.53 19.94 -1.85
CA SER A 110 -4.90 19.76 -0.44
C SER A 110 -5.78 20.92 0.06
N THR A 111 -7.00 20.62 0.49
CA THR A 111 -7.90 21.59 1.13
C THR A 111 -7.45 21.89 2.56
N PHE A 112 -7.96 22.97 3.14
CA PHE A 112 -7.72 23.29 4.55
C PHE A 112 -8.19 22.15 5.48
N ASP A 113 -9.41 21.66 5.25
CA ASP A 113 -9.99 20.57 6.06
C ASP A 113 -9.16 19.29 5.98
N TYR A 114 -8.67 18.94 4.78
CA TYR A 114 -7.78 17.80 4.60
C TYR A 114 -6.49 17.94 5.42
N ARG A 115 -5.82 19.09 5.31
CA ARG A 115 -4.58 19.36 6.05
C ARG A 115 -4.80 19.31 7.55
N GLU A 116 -5.94 19.82 8.02
CA GLU A 116 -6.30 19.81 9.42
C GLU A 116 -6.59 18.38 9.92
N ASN A 117 -7.24 17.54 9.12
CA ASN A 117 -7.44 16.12 9.43
C ASN A 117 -6.11 15.37 9.53
N VAL A 118 -5.18 15.61 8.59
CA VAL A 118 -3.84 15.02 8.60
C VAL A 118 -3.06 15.46 9.84
N ARG A 119 -3.12 16.76 10.18
CA ARG A 119 -2.49 17.31 11.40
C ARG A 119 -3.01 16.63 12.66
N ARG A 120 -4.33 16.47 12.80
CA ARG A 120 -4.94 15.76 13.95
C ARG A 120 -4.51 14.31 14.02
N ALA A 121 -4.52 13.59 12.90
CA ALA A 121 -4.07 12.20 12.86
C ALA A 121 -2.58 12.06 13.23
N HIS A 122 -1.75 13.01 12.80
CA HIS A 122 -0.35 13.09 13.19
C HIS A 122 -0.18 13.32 14.70
N GLU A 123 -0.94 14.24 15.29
CA GLU A 123 -0.92 14.49 16.73
C GLU A 123 -1.36 13.27 17.54
N GLU A 124 -2.40 12.57 17.11
CA GLU A 124 -2.83 11.31 17.72
C GLU A 124 -1.72 10.24 17.69
N CYS A 125 -0.98 10.14 16.58
CA CYS A 125 0.18 9.25 16.47
C CYS A 125 1.28 9.61 17.48
N LEU A 126 1.56 10.90 17.68
CA LEU A 126 2.56 11.36 18.66
C LEU A 126 2.13 11.10 20.11
N LEU A 127 0.84 11.26 20.41
CA LEU A 127 0.28 11.02 21.74
C LEU A 127 0.25 9.52 22.10
N ASN A 128 0.16 8.63 21.10
CA ASN A 128 0.09 7.18 21.32
C ASN A 128 1.22 6.42 20.60
N PRO A 129 2.47 6.49 21.10
CA PRO A 129 3.65 5.96 20.40
C PRO A 129 3.60 4.44 20.15
N LEU A 130 2.95 3.67 21.03
CA LEU A 130 2.79 2.22 20.85
C LEU A 130 1.87 1.88 19.67
N ILE A 131 0.77 2.62 19.51
CA ILE A 131 -0.16 2.42 18.38
C ILE A 131 0.52 2.89 17.09
N ASN A 132 1.20 4.03 17.13
CA ASN A 132 1.98 4.53 16.01
C ASN A 132 3.01 3.50 15.53
N GLN A 133 3.80 2.92 16.44
CA GLN A 133 4.79 1.89 16.11
C GLN A 133 4.14 0.63 15.52
N TYR A 134 3.03 0.17 16.11
CA TYR A 134 2.29 -0.99 15.62
C TYR A 134 1.77 -0.77 14.19
N LEU A 135 1.12 0.37 13.92
CA LEU A 135 0.59 0.69 12.60
C LEU A 135 1.71 0.90 11.57
N ASN A 136 2.81 1.55 11.95
CA ASN A 136 4.00 1.65 11.11
C ASN A 136 4.54 0.26 10.76
N GLN A 137 4.67 -0.64 11.72
CA GLN A 137 5.14 -2.00 11.45
C GLN A 137 4.23 -2.74 10.46
N ALA A 138 2.91 -2.64 10.62
CA ALA A 138 1.96 -3.20 9.68
C ALA A 138 2.10 -2.57 8.27
N LEU A 139 2.31 -1.26 8.21
CA LEU A 139 2.56 -0.53 6.96
C LEU A 139 3.82 -1.04 6.27
N PHE A 140 4.97 -1.08 6.96
CA PHE A 140 6.24 -1.57 6.43
C PHE A 140 6.14 -3.02 5.92
N GLN A 141 5.44 -3.90 6.65
CA GLN A 141 5.25 -5.29 6.23
C GLN A 141 4.40 -5.45 4.96
N SER A 142 3.54 -4.47 4.68
CA SER A 142 2.66 -4.47 3.51
C SER A 142 3.32 -3.91 2.23
N LEU A 143 4.51 -3.32 2.34
CA LEU A 143 5.22 -2.74 1.20
C LEU A 143 6.17 -3.76 0.54
N ASP A 144 6.30 -3.65 -0.78
CA ASP A 144 7.41 -4.25 -1.52
C ASP A 144 8.72 -3.51 -1.19
N PRO A 145 9.88 -4.21 -1.15
CA PRO A 145 11.17 -3.58 -0.91
C PRO A 145 11.49 -2.40 -1.84
N ASN A 146 10.98 -2.42 -3.08
CA ASN A 146 11.20 -1.32 -4.03
C ASN A 146 10.45 -0.03 -3.68
N LEU A 147 9.48 -0.08 -2.76
CA LEU A 147 8.68 1.06 -2.32
C LEU A 147 9.01 1.53 -0.90
N GLU A 148 9.97 0.89 -0.22
CA GLU A 148 10.39 1.27 1.14
C GLU A 148 10.92 2.71 1.21
N TYR A 149 11.41 3.28 0.10
CA TYR A 149 11.86 4.67 0.05
C TYR A 149 10.73 5.71 0.30
N LEU A 150 9.46 5.29 0.22
CA LEU A 150 8.29 6.14 0.49
C LEU A 150 8.04 6.37 1.98
N VAL A 151 8.68 5.57 2.84
CA VAL A 151 8.41 5.53 4.27
C VAL A 151 9.69 5.61 5.09
N PHE A 152 9.64 6.28 6.23
CA PHE A 152 10.80 6.48 7.08
C PHE A 152 10.49 6.10 8.53
N GLN A 153 11.49 5.52 9.23
CA GLN A 153 11.31 5.02 10.59
C GLN A 153 11.15 6.14 11.64
N ASP A 154 11.66 7.33 11.36
CA ASP A 154 11.56 8.52 12.20
C ASP A 154 10.25 9.29 12.01
N LYS A 155 9.35 8.80 11.14
CA LYS A 155 8.08 9.41 10.80
C LYS A 155 6.89 8.74 11.49
N THR A 156 5.86 9.52 11.78
CA THR A 156 4.61 8.94 12.28
C THR A 156 3.93 8.10 11.20
N PHE A 157 3.08 7.17 11.63
CA PHE A 157 2.26 6.38 10.74
C PHE A 157 1.44 7.27 9.79
N SER A 158 0.83 8.33 10.31
CA SER A 158 0.09 9.30 9.49
C SER A 158 0.98 9.90 8.39
N GLU A 159 2.19 10.37 8.72
CA GLU A 159 3.12 10.90 7.71
C GLU A 159 3.51 9.87 6.64
N ASN A 160 3.81 8.64 7.06
CA ASN A 160 4.19 7.56 6.14
C ASN A 160 3.03 7.14 5.22
N PHE A 161 1.83 7.02 5.77
CA PHE A 161 0.62 6.70 5.01
C PHE A 161 0.29 7.80 4.00
N GLU A 162 0.37 9.07 4.41
CA GLU A 162 0.20 10.22 3.52
C GLU A 162 1.26 10.26 2.41
N SER A 163 2.52 9.92 2.71
CA SER A 163 3.59 9.88 1.72
C SER A 163 3.32 8.84 0.62
N ILE A 164 2.81 7.66 1.01
CA ILE A 164 2.36 6.64 0.06
C ILE A 164 1.20 7.14 -0.79
N LYS A 165 0.13 7.67 -0.16
CA LYS A 165 -1.03 8.20 -0.90
C LYS A 165 -0.61 9.28 -1.89
N PHE A 166 0.26 10.20 -1.48
CA PHE A 166 0.74 11.28 -2.32
C PHE A 166 1.52 10.75 -3.53
N HIS A 167 2.41 9.77 -3.33
CA HIS A 167 3.12 9.12 -4.42
C HIS A 167 2.17 8.53 -5.45
N PHE A 168 1.21 7.68 -5.02
CA PHE A 168 0.27 7.04 -5.92
C PHE A 168 -0.70 8.02 -6.58
N HIS A 169 -1.06 9.11 -5.90
CA HIS A 169 -1.80 10.21 -6.51
C HIS A 169 -1.05 10.86 -7.68
N GLN A 170 0.28 10.95 -7.61
CA GLN A 170 1.09 11.51 -8.69
C GLN A 170 1.28 10.54 -9.87
N VAL A 171 1.52 9.26 -9.58
CA VAL A 171 1.79 8.26 -10.64
C VAL A 171 0.51 7.77 -11.31
N MET A 172 -0.59 7.62 -10.59
CA MET A 172 -1.91 7.23 -11.13
C MET A 172 -2.68 8.43 -11.71
N ASN A 173 -2.06 9.10 -12.66
CA ASN A 173 -2.57 10.30 -13.31
C ASN A 173 -3.27 9.97 -14.65
N PRO A 174 -3.85 10.97 -15.36
CA PRO A 174 -4.54 10.73 -16.63
C PRO A 174 -3.67 10.08 -17.71
N PHE A 175 -2.34 10.28 -17.71
CA PHE A 175 -1.44 9.64 -18.67
C PHE A 175 -1.26 8.15 -18.39
N PHE A 176 -1.14 7.79 -17.11
CA PHE A 176 -1.13 6.37 -16.71
C PHE A 176 -2.44 5.69 -17.12
N PHE A 177 -3.58 6.34 -16.83
CA PHE A 177 -4.90 5.87 -17.26
C PHE A 177 -4.99 5.65 -18.79
N MET A 178 -4.57 6.64 -19.60
CA MET A 178 -4.54 6.51 -21.06
C MET A 178 -3.62 5.36 -21.53
N SER A 179 -2.51 5.13 -20.84
CA SER A 179 -1.62 4.01 -21.17
C SER A 179 -2.32 2.66 -20.95
N LEU A 180 -3.02 2.50 -19.83
CA LEU A 180 -3.81 1.30 -19.53
C LEU A 180 -4.94 1.10 -20.55
N GLU A 181 -5.68 2.16 -20.85
CA GLU A 181 -6.74 2.15 -21.85
C GLU A 181 -6.22 1.68 -23.22
N SER A 182 -5.07 2.20 -23.66
CA SER A 182 -4.45 1.79 -24.92
C SER A 182 -3.93 0.35 -24.94
N SER A 183 -3.60 -0.19 -23.76
CA SER A 183 -3.10 -1.55 -23.59
C SER A 183 -4.23 -2.59 -23.48
N LEU A 184 -5.46 -2.15 -23.21
CA LEU A 184 -6.61 -3.03 -23.03
C LEU A 184 -6.91 -3.79 -24.33
N LYS A 185 -6.83 -5.12 -24.26
CA LYS A 185 -7.06 -6.00 -25.41
C LYS A 185 -7.95 -7.16 -25.02
N PHE A 186 -8.93 -7.44 -25.88
CA PHE A 186 -9.78 -8.60 -25.70
C PHE A 186 -9.11 -9.84 -26.32
N ASP A 187 -8.88 -10.85 -25.49
CA ASP A 187 -8.52 -12.20 -25.92
C ASP A 187 -9.63 -13.17 -25.56
N ILE A 188 -10.23 -13.79 -26.57
CA ILE A 188 -11.29 -14.78 -26.41
C ILE A 188 -10.83 -16.02 -25.64
N ALA A 189 -9.54 -16.34 -25.66
CA ALA A 189 -8.97 -17.45 -24.88
C ALA A 189 -8.83 -17.09 -23.39
N ASN A 190 -8.80 -15.80 -23.04
CA ASN A 190 -8.58 -15.32 -21.69
C ASN A 190 -9.52 -14.18 -21.29
N VAL A 191 -10.83 -14.44 -21.38
CA VAL A 191 -11.88 -13.48 -20.98
C VAL A 191 -11.74 -13.04 -19.53
N LEU A 192 -11.28 -13.93 -18.65
CA LEU A 192 -11.13 -13.62 -17.22
C LEU A 192 -10.07 -12.55 -16.98
N GLN A 193 -8.93 -12.63 -17.68
CA GLN A 193 -7.91 -11.59 -17.64
C GLN A 193 -8.43 -10.27 -18.20
N PHE A 194 -9.11 -10.28 -19.35
CA PHE A 194 -9.72 -9.07 -19.91
C PHE A 194 -10.68 -8.39 -18.91
N LEU A 195 -11.53 -9.15 -18.23
CA LEU A 195 -12.44 -8.60 -17.22
C LEU A 195 -11.70 -8.03 -16.01
N LYS A 196 -10.58 -8.65 -15.61
CA LYS A 196 -9.71 -8.13 -14.55
C LYS A 196 -9.05 -6.82 -14.96
N ASP A 197 -8.54 -6.74 -16.19
CA ASP A 197 -7.90 -5.53 -16.72
C ASP A 197 -8.93 -4.40 -16.88
N LEU A 198 -10.17 -4.72 -17.28
CA LEU A 198 -11.27 -3.76 -17.33
C LEU A 198 -11.64 -3.24 -15.92
N ASP A 199 -11.70 -4.11 -14.91
CA ASP A 199 -11.97 -3.71 -13.52
C ASP A 199 -10.87 -2.80 -12.97
N ASN A 200 -9.60 -3.12 -13.27
CA ASN A 200 -8.47 -2.26 -12.95
C ASN A 200 -8.61 -0.89 -13.63
N LEU A 201 -8.95 -0.86 -14.92
CA LEU A 201 -9.13 0.39 -15.67
C LEU A 201 -10.26 1.26 -15.05
N ILE A 202 -11.36 0.65 -14.64
CA ILE A 202 -12.47 1.31 -13.94
C ILE A 202 -11.98 1.92 -12.61
N LYS A 203 -11.27 1.15 -11.79
CA LYS A 203 -10.78 1.64 -10.49
C LYS A 203 -9.75 2.74 -10.65
N VAL A 204 -8.84 2.63 -11.63
CA VAL A 204 -7.88 3.69 -11.95
C VAL A 204 -8.61 4.94 -12.39
N TYR A 205 -9.63 4.84 -13.26
CA TYR A 205 -10.46 5.99 -13.63
C TYR A 205 -11.09 6.66 -12.40
N GLN A 206 -11.70 5.87 -11.52
CA GLN A 206 -12.34 6.39 -10.31
C GLN A 206 -11.34 7.09 -9.40
N PHE A 207 -10.14 6.52 -9.24
CA PHE A 207 -9.07 7.12 -8.45
C PHE A 207 -8.55 8.43 -9.07
N THR A 208 -8.25 8.41 -10.38
CA THR A 208 -7.67 9.54 -11.11
C THR A 208 -8.64 10.71 -11.24
N PHE A 209 -9.94 10.45 -11.45
CA PHE A 209 -10.94 11.51 -11.68
C PHE A 209 -11.86 11.77 -10.49
N GLN A 210 -11.76 10.94 -9.43
CA GLN A 210 -12.58 11.02 -8.22
C GLN A 210 -14.08 11.03 -8.50
N LYS A 211 -14.48 10.29 -9.54
CA LYS A 211 -15.86 10.22 -10.05
C LYS A 211 -16.19 8.79 -10.45
N PRO A 212 -17.45 8.37 -10.31
CA PRO A 212 -17.87 7.08 -10.82
C PRO A 212 -17.66 7.02 -12.34
N THR A 213 -17.14 5.90 -12.82
CA THR A 213 -17.01 5.64 -14.26
C THR A 213 -18.40 5.49 -14.88
N PRO A 214 -18.76 6.31 -15.90
CA PRO A 214 -20.02 6.18 -16.62
C PRO A 214 -20.13 4.81 -17.30
N ASP A 215 -21.33 4.25 -17.34
CA ASP A 215 -21.55 2.93 -17.96
C ASP A 215 -21.32 2.99 -19.48
N GLU A 216 -21.62 4.12 -20.12
CA GLU A 216 -21.34 4.36 -21.54
C GLU A 216 -19.83 4.29 -21.83
N LEU A 217 -19.00 4.78 -20.91
CA LEU A 217 -17.55 4.77 -21.06
C LEU A 217 -17.00 3.34 -20.93
N LYS A 218 -17.49 2.56 -19.96
CA LYS A 218 -17.13 1.14 -19.80
C LYS A 218 -17.48 0.36 -21.07
N LEU A 219 -18.67 0.60 -21.62
CA LEU A 219 -19.13 -0.01 -22.87
C LEU A 219 -18.25 0.39 -24.05
N ASN A 220 -17.87 1.66 -24.15
CA ASN A 220 -16.99 2.14 -25.21
C ASN A 220 -15.63 1.39 -25.19
N TRP A 221 -15.02 1.22 -24.01
CA TRP A 221 -13.78 0.45 -23.88
C TRP A 221 -13.95 -0.99 -24.39
N ILE A 222 -15.01 -1.67 -23.97
CA ILE A 222 -15.30 -3.03 -24.42
C ILE A 222 -15.47 -3.08 -25.94
N MET A 223 -16.27 -2.18 -26.51
CA MET A 223 -16.54 -2.14 -27.94
C MET A 223 -15.27 -1.83 -28.75
N ASN A 224 -14.41 -0.94 -28.28
CA ASN A 224 -13.13 -0.63 -28.92
C ASN A 224 -12.21 -1.85 -29.00
N CYS A 225 -12.16 -2.68 -27.94
CA CYS A 225 -11.39 -3.91 -27.95
C CYS A 225 -11.98 -4.99 -28.87
N LEU A 226 -13.29 -4.99 -29.11
CA LEU A 226 -13.97 -6.02 -29.90
C LEU A 226 -14.06 -5.67 -31.39
N ASN A 227 -14.26 -4.40 -31.75
CA ASN A 227 -14.63 -3.97 -33.10
C ASN A 227 -13.62 -4.35 -34.19
N THR A 228 -12.33 -4.48 -33.85
CA THR A 228 -11.29 -4.83 -34.83
C THR A 228 -11.14 -6.34 -35.03
N SER A 229 -11.47 -7.16 -34.04
CA SER A 229 -11.07 -8.58 -34.01
C SER A 229 -12.22 -9.56 -33.81
N TYR A 230 -13.38 -9.11 -33.33
CA TYR A 230 -14.53 -9.94 -32.96
C TYR A 230 -15.87 -9.28 -33.32
N PRO A 231 -16.11 -8.97 -34.61
CA PRO A 231 -17.31 -8.24 -35.05
C PRO A 231 -18.62 -8.97 -34.72
N GLU A 232 -18.61 -10.30 -34.62
CA GLU A 232 -19.73 -11.13 -34.20
C GLU A 232 -20.16 -10.87 -32.76
N ILE A 233 -19.19 -10.67 -31.85
CA ILE A 233 -19.44 -10.34 -30.45
C ILE A 233 -19.94 -8.91 -30.34
N SER A 234 -19.29 -7.96 -31.04
CA SER A 234 -19.73 -6.57 -31.12
C SER A 234 -21.19 -6.46 -31.59
N ARG A 235 -21.57 -7.22 -32.61
CA ARG A 235 -22.95 -7.23 -33.13
C ARG A 235 -23.94 -7.78 -32.11
N GLU A 236 -23.61 -8.85 -31.38
CA GLU A 236 -24.49 -9.38 -30.33
C GLU A 236 -24.67 -8.37 -29.18
N ILE A 237 -23.63 -7.62 -28.81
CA ILE A 237 -23.73 -6.53 -27.83
C ILE A 237 -24.66 -5.42 -28.33
N GLN A 238 -24.50 -4.97 -29.58
CA GLN A 238 -25.35 -3.94 -30.18
C GLN A 238 -26.82 -4.36 -30.24
N LEU A 239 -27.12 -5.62 -30.56
CA LEU A 239 -28.48 -6.16 -30.60
C LEU A 239 -29.14 -6.24 -29.22
N ASN A 240 -28.34 -6.33 -28.15
CA ASN A 240 -28.82 -6.44 -26.76
C ASN A 240 -28.61 -5.14 -25.96
N TRP A 241 -28.36 -4.01 -26.64
CA TRP A 241 -27.95 -2.76 -26.00
C TRP A 241 -28.90 -2.28 -24.90
N GLU A 242 -30.21 -2.28 -25.16
CA GLU A 242 -31.21 -1.86 -24.17
C GLU A 242 -31.26 -2.76 -22.94
N ALA A 243 -31.05 -4.07 -23.12
CA ALA A 243 -31.00 -5.01 -22.02
C ALA A 243 -29.72 -4.84 -21.20
N ILE A 244 -28.58 -4.60 -21.86
CA ILE A 244 -27.28 -4.38 -21.25
C ILE A 244 -27.27 -3.10 -20.39
N ASN A 245 -27.90 -2.02 -20.87
CA ASN A 245 -28.04 -0.78 -20.09
C ASN A 245 -28.85 -0.99 -18.80
N ARG A 246 -29.72 -2.00 -18.74
CA ARG A 246 -30.49 -2.35 -17.54
C ARG A 246 -29.76 -3.36 -16.65
N ASP A 247 -28.99 -4.26 -17.24
CA ASP A 247 -28.20 -5.27 -16.54
C ASP A 247 -26.82 -5.46 -17.22
N PRO A 248 -25.77 -4.76 -16.75
CA PRO A 248 -24.43 -4.86 -17.30
C PRO A 248 -23.81 -6.27 -17.20
N ILE A 249 -24.34 -7.15 -16.32
CA ILE A 249 -23.88 -8.56 -16.21
C ILE A 249 -24.07 -9.31 -17.53
N LEU A 250 -25.02 -8.88 -18.38
CA LEU A 250 -25.27 -9.48 -19.68
C LEU A 250 -24.04 -9.44 -20.60
N ILE A 251 -23.20 -8.41 -20.52
CA ILE A 251 -21.96 -8.35 -21.31
C ILE A 251 -21.04 -9.52 -20.94
N ARG A 252 -20.84 -9.75 -19.65
CA ARG A 252 -20.01 -10.85 -19.16
C ARG A 252 -20.53 -12.20 -19.64
N ARG A 253 -21.85 -12.38 -19.69
CA ARG A 253 -22.49 -13.60 -20.22
C ARG A 253 -22.21 -13.76 -21.72
N ILE A 254 -22.33 -12.69 -22.51
CA ILE A 254 -22.04 -12.70 -23.95
C ILE A 254 -20.57 -13.07 -24.21
N LEU A 255 -19.62 -12.39 -23.55
CA LEU A 255 -18.19 -12.66 -23.71
C LEU A 255 -17.84 -14.12 -23.34
N THR A 256 -18.37 -14.60 -22.21
CA THR A 256 -18.10 -15.97 -21.72
C THR A 256 -18.75 -17.03 -22.61
N LYS A 257 -19.95 -16.76 -23.15
CA LYS A 257 -20.64 -17.66 -24.10
C LYS A 257 -19.79 -17.90 -25.34
N HIS A 258 -19.20 -16.84 -25.91
CA HIS A 258 -18.33 -16.94 -27.09
C HIS A 258 -16.99 -17.63 -26.81
N ALA A 259 -16.40 -17.40 -25.64
CA ALA A 259 -15.21 -18.17 -25.24
C ALA A 259 -15.51 -19.68 -25.15
N ASN A 260 -16.64 -20.03 -24.52
CA ASN A 260 -17.03 -21.43 -24.33
C ASN A 260 -17.49 -22.14 -25.61
N SER A 261 -18.10 -21.43 -26.56
CA SER A 261 -18.51 -22.02 -27.84
C SER A 261 -17.31 -22.47 -28.67
N ARG A 262 -16.20 -21.70 -28.69
CA ARG A 262 -14.96 -22.11 -29.37
C ARG A 262 -14.25 -23.28 -28.71
N LEU A 263 -14.29 -23.37 -27.38
CA LEU A 263 -13.74 -24.54 -26.66
C LEU A 263 -14.46 -25.83 -27.03
N LYS A 264 -15.78 -25.78 -27.21
CA LYS A 264 -16.57 -26.93 -27.69
C LYS A 264 -16.16 -27.35 -29.10
N ILE A 265 -15.99 -26.39 -30.01
CA ILE A 265 -15.56 -26.65 -31.39
C ILE A 265 -14.13 -27.23 -31.45
N ARG A 266 -13.19 -26.69 -30.68
CA ARG A 266 -11.82 -27.23 -30.59
C ARG A 266 -11.77 -28.64 -30.02
N LYS A 267 -12.56 -28.95 -29.00
CA LYS A 267 -12.63 -30.31 -28.43
C LYS A 267 -13.16 -31.31 -29.45
N LEU A 268 -14.19 -30.95 -30.21
CA LEU A 268 -14.72 -31.80 -31.28
C LEU A 268 -13.67 -32.06 -32.36
N ALA A 269 -12.94 -31.03 -32.80
CA ALA A 269 -11.90 -31.15 -33.82
C ALA A 269 -10.61 -31.88 -33.37
N MET A 270 -10.43 -32.14 -32.07
CA MET A 270 -9.30 -32.92 -31.53
C MET A 270 -9.70 -34.34 -31.11
N SER A 271 -10.98 -34.69 -31.24
CA SER A 271 -11.53 -36.02 -30.92
C SER A 271 -11.71 -36.90 -32.16
N ASP A 272 -11.45 -36.33 -33.34
CA ASP A 272 -11.36 -37.01 -34.65
C ASP A 272 -9.89 -37.24 -35.01
#